data_AF-A0A3T1D2U2-F1
#
_entry.id   AF-A0A3T1D2U2-F1
#
_cell.length_a   1.000
_cell.length_b   1.000
_cell.length_c   1.000
_cell.angle_alpha   90.00
_cell.angle_beta   90.00
_cell.angle_gamma   90.00
#
_symmetry.space_group_name_H-M   'P 1'
#
loop_
_entity.id
_entity.type
_entity.pdbx_description
1 polymer ?
#
loop_
_entity_poly.entity_id
_entity_poly.type
_entity_poly.pdbx_seq_one_letter_code
_entity_poly.pdbx_strand_id
1 'polypeptide(L)'
;MAKIINITDKFSSEQPVIQIGEKEYPIEATMEAVFMFEEKASQGNRGAFEAIEAALGKEATIELNLNKLTVKQFKVLTTAIAAAMQDMTYEEAAARFQTR
;
A
#
# COMPACT_ATOMS: atom_id res chain seq x y z
N MET A 1 -28.99 22.53 -18.55
CA MET A 1 -27.58 22.95 -18.74
C MET A 1 -26.70 21.91 -18.08
N ALA A 2 -25.89 21.18 -18.84
CA ALA A 2 -24.97 20.19 -18.28
C ALA A 2 -23.80 20.92 -17.61
N LYS A 3 -23.63 20.74 -16.30
CA LYS A 3 -22.47 21.26 -15.57
C LYS A 3 -21.28 20.36 -15.91
N ILE A 4 -20.34 20.87 -16.70
CA ILE A 4 -19.08 20.19 -16.95
C ILE A 4 -18.18 20.47 -15.73
N ILE A 5 -17.94 19.45 -14.91
CA ILE A 5 -17.02 19.51 -13.78
C ILE A 5 -15.67 19.01 -14.30
N ASN A 6 -14.67 19.90 -14.36
CA ASN A 6 -13.31 19.52 -14.71
C ASN A 6 -12.65 18.89 -13.48
N ILE A 7 -12.30 17.60 -13.58
CA ILE A 7 -11.65 16.82 -12.53
C ILE A 7 -10.23 16.40 -12.93
N THR A 8 -9.66 16.93 -14.02
CA THR A 8 -8.30 16.58 -14.48
C THR A 8 -7.25 16.83 -13.40
N ASP A 9 -7.39 17.90 -12.63
CA ASP A 9 -6.53 18.24 -11.48
C ASP A 9 -6.63 17.21 -10.32
N LYS A 10 -7.68 16.39 -10.30
CA LYS A 10 -7.89 15.33 -9.29
C LYS A 10 -7.30 13.99 -9.71
N PHE A 11 -6.93 13.82 -10.98
CA PHE A 11 -6.25 12.63 -11.50
C PHE A 11 -4.72 12.77 -11.39
N SER A 12 -4.23 13.26 -10.24
CA SER A 12 -2.77 13.30 -10.03
C SER A 12 -2.22 11.87 -10.18
N SER A 13 -1.25 11.69 -11.05
CA SER A 13 -0.66 10.38 -11.39
C SER A 13 0.60 10.10 -10.57
N GLU A 14 0.79 10.82 -9.47
CA GLU A 14 1.93 10.63 -8.58
C GLU A 14 1.78 9.30 -7.86
N GLN A 15 2.72 8.39 -8.12
CA GLN A 15 2.77 7.12 -7.42
C GLN A 15 3.23 7.37 -5.99
N PRO A 16 2.54 6.81 -4.99
CA PRO A 16 2.95 6.98 -3.62
C PRO A 16 4.28 6.25 -3.39
N VAL A 17 5.13 6.85 -2.57
CA VAL A 17 6.46 6.32 -2.25
C VAL A 17 6.53 6.09 -0.75
N ILE A 18 7.00 4.92 -0.33
CA ILE A 18 7.26 4.64 1.08
C ILE A 18 8.75 4.70 1.33
N GLN A 19 9.14 5.53 2.29
CA GLN A 19 10.49 5.58 2.79
C GLN A 19 10.67 4.60 3.95
N ILE A 20 11.63 3.69 3.85
CA ILE A 20 12.02 2.77 4.91
C ILE A 20 13.52 2.98 5.18
N GLY A 21 13.83 3.67 6.29
CA GLY A 21 15.18 4.10 6.60
C GLY A 21 15.66 5.17 5.63
N GLU A 22 16.76 4.91 4.93
CA GLU A 22 17.35 5.81 3.91
C GLU A 22 16.93 5.44 2.47
N LYS A 23 16.06 4.44 2.30
CA LYS A 23 15.61 3.98 0.97
C LYS A 23 14.16 4.36 0.71
N GLU A 24 13.91 4.79 -0.51
CA GLU A 24 12.60 5.14 -1.03
C GLU A 24 12.12 4.03 -1.96
N TYR A 25 10.91 3.52 -1.70
CA TYR A 25 10.31 2.45 -2.48
C TYR A 25 9.02 2.95 -3.12
N PRO A 26 8.97 3.10 -4.46
CA PRO A 26 7.75 3.44 -5.15
C PRO A 26 6.74 2.31 -5.02
N ILE A 27 5.48 2.66 -4.82
CA ILE A 27 4.38 1.70 -4.71
C ILE A 27 3.49 1.84 -5.92
N GLU A 28 3.18 0.69 -6.51
CA GLU A 28 2.17 0.61 -7.54
C GLU A 28 0.78 0.75 -6.89
N ALA A 29 0.26 1.98 -6.88
CA ALA A 29 -1.09 2.30 -6.37
C ALA A 29 -2.12 2.41 -7.51
N THR A 30 -1.92 1.65 -8.60
CA THR A 30 -2.94 1.57 -9.64
C THR A 30 -4.20 0.92 -9.06
N MET A 31 -5.37 1.29 -9.57
CA MET A 31 -6.63 0.71 -9.08
C MET A 31 -6.62 -0.83 -9.14
N GLU A 32 -5.97 -1.40 -10.15
CA GLU A 32 -5.76 -2.84 -10.27
C GLU A 32 -4.88 -3.42 -9.15
N ALA A 33 -3.76 -2.77 -8.83
CA ALA A 33 -2.89 -3.15 -7.73
C ALA A 33 -3.57 -3.02 -6.36
N VAL A 34 -4.39 -1.97 -6.15
CA VAL A 34 -5.19 -1.79 -4.92
C VAL A 34 -6.18 -2.94 -4.77
N PHE A 35 -6.94 -3.27 -5.80
CA PHE A 35 -7.89 -4.39 -5.77
C PHE A 35 -7.19 -5.72 -5.51
N MET A 36 -6.09 -5.99 -6.22
CA MET A 36 -5.28 -7.18 -5.97
C MET A 36 -4.75 -7.22 -4.53
N PHE A 37 -4.30 -6.08 -4.01
CA PHE A 37 -3.81 -5.98 -2.65
C PHE A 37 -4.89 -6.27 -1.62
N GLU A 38 -6.08 -5.66 -1.74
CA GLU A 38 -7.19 -5.88 -0.81
C GLU A 38 -7.71 -7.32 -0.87
N GLU A 39 -7.81 -7.90 -2.06
CA GLU A 39 -8.23 -9.29 -2.25
C GLU A 39 -7.24 -10.25 -1.57
N LYS A 40 -5.94 -10.04 -1.82
CA LYS A 40 -4.87 -10.88 -1.27
C LYS A 40 -4.71 -10.67 0.23
N ALA A 41 -4.75 -9.42 0.72
CA ALA A 41 -4.69 -9.11 2.15
C ALA A 41 -5.86 -9.74 2.93
N SER A 42 -7.03 -9.90 2.30
CA SER A 42 -8.19 -10.58 2.90
C SER A 42 -7.98 -12.09 3.06
N GLN A 43 -7.00 -12.72 2.40
CA GLN A 43 -6.67 -14.15 2.52
C GLN A 43 -5.74 -14.46 3.72
N GLY A 44 -5.54 -13.49 4.62
CA GLY A 44 -4.69 -13.63 5.81
C GLY A 44 -3.22 -13.31 5.54
N ASN A 45 -2.34 -13.66 6.49
CA ASN A 45 -0.93 -13.22 6.47
C ASN A 45 -0.16 -13.61 5.20
N ARG A 46 -0.45 -14.78 4.62
CA ARG A 46 0.20 -15.25 3.39
C ARG A 46 -0.22 -14.43 2.18
N GLY A 47 -1.51 -14.15 2.05
CA GLY A 47 -2.01 -13.31 0.97
C GLY A 47 -1.56 -11.87 1.11
N ALA A 48 -1.53 -11.32 2.33
CA ALA A 48 -0.94 -10.01 2.59
C ALA A 48 0.54 -9.93 2.17
N PHE A 49 1.31 -11.02 2.25
CA PHE A 49 2.70 -11.06 1.81
C PHE A 49 2.79 -10.93 0.28
N GLU A 50 1.98 -11.71 -0.44
CA GLU A 50 1.88 -11.63 -1.90
C GLU A 50 1.37 -10.25 -2.37
N ALA A 51 0.45 -9.65 -1.62
CA ALA A 51 -0.09 -8.31 -1.87
C ALA A 51 1.01 -7.24 -1.82
N ILE A 52 1.85 -7.31 -0.78
CA ILE A 52 2.99 -6.42 -0.57
C ILE A 52 4.04 -6.62 -1.67
N GLU A 53 4.33 -7.88 -2.02
CA GLU A 53 5.27 -8.23 -3.09
C GLU A 53 4.80 -7.73 -4.46
N ALA A 54 3.49 -7.74 -4.72
CA ALA A 54 2.91 -7.16 -5.92
C ALA A 54 2.98 -5.62 -5.92
N ALA A 55 2.72 -4.98 -4.78
CA ALA A 55 2.65 -3.52 -4.69
C ALA A 55 4.02 -2.81 -4.66
N LEU A 56 5.01 -3.37 -3.94
CA LEU A 56 6.38 -2.85 -3.84
C LEU A 56 7.32 -3.43 -4.91
N GLY A 57 6.91 -4.52 -5.56
CA GLY A 57 7.76 -5.31 -6.42
C GLY A 57 8.68 -6.28 -5.66
N LYS A 58 9.02 -7.39 -6.33
CA LYS A 58 9.83 -8.48 -5.77
C LYS A 58 11.19 -8.00 -5.24
N GLU A 59 11.80 -7.05 -5.93
CA GLU A 59 13.13 -6.53 -5.58
C GLU A 59 13.13 -5.84 -4.22
N ALA A 60 12.19 -4.92 -3.99
CA ALA A 60 12.03 -4.22 -2.72
C ALA A 60 11.73 -5.20 -1.57
N THR A 61 10.87 -6.19 -1.81
CA THR A 61 10.54 -7.19 -0.78
C THR A 61 11.69 -8.13 -0.42
N ILE A 62 12.57 -8.45 -1.37
CA ILE A 62 13.78 -9.22 -1.12
C ILE A 62 14.79 -8.39 -0.34
N GLU A 63 15.00 -7.13 -0.72
CA GLU A 63 15.87 -6.20 0.01
C GLU A 63 15.41 -6.02 1.46
N LEU A 64 14.12 -5.77 1.66
CA LEU A 64 13.48 -5.58 2.96
C LEU A 64 13.42 -6.88 3.79
N ASN A 65 13.83 -8.02 3.22
CA ASN A 65 13.80 -9.32 3.87
C ASN A 65 12.46 -9.59 4.56
N LEU A 66 11.34 -9.42 3.82
CA LEU A 66 9.99 -9.60 4.39
C LEU A 66 9.84 -10.90 5.19
N ASN A 67 10.50 -11.98 4.77
CA ASN A 67 10.46 -13.29 5.44
C ASN A 67 11.11 -13.31 6.82
N LYS A 68 11.98 -12.35 7.15
CA LYS A 68 12.57 -12.18 8.49
C LYS A 68 11.84 -11.14 9.34
N LEU A 69 10.86 -10.42 8.79
CA LEU A 69 10.10 -9.45 9.54
C LEU A 69 9.23 -10.14 10.58
N THR A 70 9.14 -9.54 11.76
CA THR A 70 8.18 -9.96 12.78
C THR A 70 6.76 -9.66 12.31
N VAL A 71 5.77 -10.40 12.81
CA VAL A 71 4.35 -10.15 12.53
C VAL A 71 3.96 -8.68 12.81
N LYS A 72 4.59 -8.03 13.80
CA LYS A 72 4.41 -6.60 14.07
C LYS A 72 4.95 -5.72 12.93
N GLN A 73 6.19 -5.92 12.51
CA GLN A 73 6.78 -5.15 11.41
C GLN A 73 6.04 -5.38 10.10
N PHE A 74 5.62 -6.62 9.85
CA PHE A 74 4.79 -6.96 8.71
C PHE A 74 3.49 -6.14 8.70
N LYS A 75 2.75 -6.12 9.83
CA LYS A 75 1.53 -5.28 9.96
C LYS A 75 1.82 -3.81 9.70
N VAL A 76 2.89 -3.25 10.27
CA VAL A 76 3.29 -1.85 10.03
C VAL A 76 3.48 -1.59 8.53
N LEU A 77 4.18 -2.50 7.84
CA LEU A 77 4.43 -2.37 6.41
C LEU A 77 3.13 -2.47 5.59
N THR A 78 2.28 -3.47 5.87
CA THR A 78 0.98 -3.63 5.20
C THR A 78 0.11 -2.39 5.39
N THR A 79 0.08 -1.83 6.61
CA THR A 79 -0.66 -0.61 6.92
C THR A 79 -0.09 0.60 6.19
N ALA A 80 1.23 0.75 6.15
CA ALA A 80 1.88 1.85 5.42
C ALA A 80 1.58 1.78 3.91
N ILE A 81 1.62 0.58 3.33
CA ILE A 81 1.30 0.35 1.91
C ILE A 81 -0.17 0.62 1.61
N ALA A 82 -1.08 0.17 2.48
CA ALA A 82 -2.50 0.49 2.35
C ALA A 82 -2.74 2.01 2.49
N ALA A 83 -2.03 2.68 3.40
CA ALA A 83 -2.13 4.12 3.59
C ALA A 83 -1.66 4.88 2.33
N ALA A 84 -0.50 4.50 1.81
CA ALA A 84 0.08 5.01 0.58
C ALA A 84 -0.87 4.83 -0.61
N MET A 85 -1.47 3.66 -0.77
CA MET A 85 -2.42 3.37 -1.85
C MET A 85 -3.74 4.13 -1.74
N GLN A 86 -4.21 4.41 -0.53
CA GLN A 86 -5.49 5.08 -0.29
C GLN A 86 -5.33 6.60 -0.07
N ASP A 87 -4.15 7.15 -0.35
CA ASP A 87 -3.80 8.56 -0.15
C ASP A 87 -4.17 9.05 1.27
N MET A 88 -3.90 8.22 2.28
CA MET A 88 -4.18 8.51 3.68
C MET A 88 -2.93 8.39 4.53
N THR A 89 -2.97 9.01 5.70
CA THR A 89 -1.85 8.92 6.63
C THR A 89 -1.73 7.52 7.24
N TYR A 90 -0.51 7.15 7.64
CA TYR A 90 -0.27 5.89 8.35
C TYR A 90 -1.17 5.75 9.59
N GLU A 91 -1.41 6.84 10.31
CA GLU A 91 -2.25 6.85 11.51
C GLU A 91 -3.72 6.54 11.18
N GLU A 92 -4.26 7.08 10.09
CA GLU A 92 -5.62 6.80 9.62
C GLU A 92 -5.79 5.34 9.20
N ALA A 93 -4.81 4.78 8.48
CA ALA A 93 -4.81 3.38 8.11
C ALA A 93 -4.66 2.46 9.35
N ALA A 94 -3.80 2.84 10.31
CA ALA A 94 -3.59 2.07 11.54
C ALA A 94 -4.86 2.05 12.42
N ALA A 95 -5.58 3.17 12.50
CA ALA A 95 -6.85 3.25 13.22
C ALA A 95 -7.90 2.29 12.63
N ARG A 96 -7.95 2.15 11.30
CA ARG A 96 -8.84 1.17 10.63
C ARG A 96 -8.49 -0.28 10.96
N PHE A 97 -7.19 -0.59 11.08
CA PHE A 97 -6.73 -1.93 11.47
C PHE A 97 -6.88 -2.24 12.96
N GLN A 98 -6.85 -1.23 13.84
CA GLN A 98 -7.04 -1.41 15.29
C GLN A 98 -8.51 -1.60 15.71
N THR A 99 -9.46 -1.15 14.88
CA THR A 99 -10.90 -1.20 15.23
C THR A 99 -11.53 -2.56 14.90
N ARG A 100 -10.76 -3.55 14.44
CA ARG A 100 -11.22 -4.91 14.12
C ARG A 100 -10.66 -5.98 15.05
#